data_AF-A0A2D6D617-F1
#
_entry.id   AF-A0A2D6D617-F1
#
_cell.length_a   1.000
_cell.length_b   1.000
_cell.length_c   1.000
_cell.angle_alpha   90.00
_cell.angle_beta   90.00
_cell.angle_gamma   90.00
#
_symmetry.space_group_name_H-M   'P 1'
#
loop_
_entity.id
_entity.type
_entity.pdbx_description
1 polymer ?
#
loop_
_entity_poly.entity_id
_entity_poly.type
_entity_poly.pdbx_seq_one_letter_code
_entity_poly.pdbx_strand_id
1 'polypeptide(L)'
;MSSPDLMTAQVNRWFKDRQTKSKSALVDVDSLKEQIRKLKKQEERYNKAYGTGVFDLEQLKSYTTPIREKISQLETQIAQTTSKVSQAQLATPSKQEMERFASKAKEALQGLNFTAKRAIILNTIEKIVGTRQDLQVSGLIPIKQYVKFKSISRHCWFTQRWKIYSL
;
A
#
# COMPACT_ATOMS: atom_id res chain seq x y z
N MET A 1 -13.40 -7.26 20.28
CA MET A 1 -12.08 -7.65 19.72
C MET A 1 -11.84 -9.16 19.69
N SER A 2 -12.85 -10.00 19.99
CA SER A 2 -12.67 -11.45 20.18
C SER A 2 -13.69 -12.33 19.43
N SER A 3 -14.67 -11.73 18.74
CA SER A 3 -15.60 -12.45 17.87
C SER A 3 -15.00 -12.52 16.45
N PRO A 4 -14.79 -13.72 15.89
CA PRO A 4 -14.32 -13.89 14.52
C PRO A 4 -15.24 -13.22 13.49
N ASP A 5 -16.55 -13.29 13.70
CA ASP A 5 -17.55 -12.73 12.79
C ASP A 5 -17.45 -11.21 12.67
N LEU A 6 -17.26 -10.52 13.80
CA LEU A 6 -17.07 -9.06 13.79
C LEU A 6 -15.74 -8.67 13.13
N MET A 7 -14.68 -9.47 13.30
CA MET A 7 -13.39 -9.20 12.64
C MET A 7 -13.49 -9.40 11.13
N THR A 8 -14.11 -10.48 10.67
CA THR A 8 -14.30 -10.74 9.24
C THR A 8 -15.18 -9.67 8.60
N ALA A 9 -16.26 -9.24 9.25
CA ALA A 9 -17.10 -8.14 8.78
C ALA A 9 -16.31 -6.83 8.65
N GLN A 10 -15.50 -6.50 9.67
CA GLN A 10 -14.69 -5.27 9.66
C GLN A 10 -13.60 -5.30 8.59
N VAL A 11 -12.91 -6.44 8.42
CA VAL A 11 -11.92 -6.64 7.36
C VAL A 11 -12.59 -6.48 6.00
N ASN A 12 -13.71 -7.15 5.76
CA ASN A 12 -14.45 -7.04 4.50
C ASN A 12 -14.89 -5.61 4.20
N ARG A 13 -15.41 -4.88 5.20
CA ARG A 13 -15.77 -3.47 5.06
C ARG A 13 -14.55 -2.63 4.66
N TRP A 14 -13.44 -2.78 5.38
CA TRP A 14 -12.21 -2.05 5.09
C TRP A 14 -11.66 -2.34 3.70
N PHE A 15 -11.70 -3.59 3.24
CA PHE A 15 -11.29 -3.94 1.88
C PHE A 15 -12.22 -3.36 0.81
N LYS A 16 -13.55 -3.36 1.02
CA LYS A 16 -14.51 -2.72 0.11
C LYS A 16 -14.28 -1.21 0.00
N ASP A 17 -14.08 -0.53 1.14
CA ASP A 17 -13.80 0.91 1.17
C ASP A 17 -12.46 1.23 0.50
N ARG A 18 -11.49 0.32 0.58
CA ARG A 18 -10.19 0.49 -0.10
C ARG A 18 -10.28 0.23 -1.60
N GLN A 19 -11.04 -0.77 -2.03
CA GLN A 19 -11.27 -1.06 -3.45
C GLN A 19 -12.00 0.09 -4.15
N THR A 20 -13.01 0.67 -3.52
CA THR A 20 -13.74 1.82 -4.09
C THR A 20 -12.83 3.04 -4.25
N LYS A 21 -12.04 3.37 -3.22
CA LYS A 21 -11.02 4.44 -3.28
C LYS A 21 -9.93 4.19 -4.32
N SER A 22 -9.50 2.94 -4.48
CA SER A 22 -8.54 2.57 -5.52
C SER A 22 -9.13 2.71 -6.92
N LYS A 23 -10.40 2.32 -7.12
CA LYS A 23 -11.08 2.48 -8.41
C LYS A 23 -11.26 3.95 -8.77
N SER A 24 -11.68 4.80 -7.83
CA SER A 24 -11.79 6.24 -8.08
C SER A 24 -10.45 6.87 -8.42
N ALA A 25 -9.37 6.47 -7.72
CA ALA A 25 -8.02 6.94 -8.03
C ALA A 25 -7.52 6.50 -9.41
N LEU A 26 -7.90 5.29 -9.87
CA LEU A 26 -7.57 4.82 -11.23
C LEU A 26 -8.32 5.61 -12.31
N VAL A 27 -9.61 5.89 -12.10
CA VAL A 27 -10.41 6.75 -12.99
C VAL A 27 -9.80 8.15 -13.09
N ASP A 28 -9.32 8.69 -11.97
CA ASP A 28 -8.66 9.99 -11.94
C ASP A 28 -7.34 9.97 -12.75
N VAL A 29 -6.51 8.93 -12.58
CA VAL A 29 -5.27 8.74 -13.36
C VAL A 29 -5.54 8.65 -14.86
N ASP A 30 -6.59 7.95 -15.28
CA ASP A 30 -6.93 7.85 -16.71
C ASP A 30 -7.37 9.19 -17.28
N SER A 31 -8.09 10.01 -16.48
CA SER A 31 -8.43 11.38 -16.87
C SER A 31 -7.20 12.27 -17.06
N LEU A 32 -6.18 12.15 -16.19
CA LEU A 32 -4.92 12.89 -16.30
C LEU A 32 -4.10 12.44 -17.52
N LYS A 33 -4.10 11.14 -17.84
CA LYS A 33 -3.46 10.63 -19.07
C LYS A 33 -4.10 11.19 -20.34
N GLU A 34 -5.43 11.33 -20.36
CA GLU A 34 -6.13 11.94 -21.50
C GLU A 34 -5.77 13.43 -21.64
N GLN A 35 -5.61 14.16 -20.54
CA GLN A 35 -5.12 15.55 -20.58
C GLN A 35 -3.70 15.64 -21.14
N ILE A 36 -2.80 14.75 -20.71
CA ILE A 36 -1.43 14.67 -21.27
C ILE A 36 -1.48 14.39 -22.78
N ARG A 37 -2.34 13.47 -23.25
CA ARG A 37 -2.51 13.18 -24.69
C ARG A 37 -2.94 14.42 -25.47
N LYS A 38 -3.87 15.22 -24.94
CA LYS A 38 -4.31 16.47 -25.56
C LYS A 38 -3.17 17.49 -25.64
N LEU A 39 -2.41 17.67 -24.55
CA LEU A 39 -1.26 18.57 -24.51
C LEU A 39 -0.14 18.15 -25.46
N LYS A 40 0.17 16.84 -25.56
CA LYS A 40 1.15 16.32 -26.53
C LYS A 40 0.72 16.55 -27.98
N LYS A 41 -0.57 16.39 -28.29
CA LYS A 41 -1.10 16.73 -29.62
C LYS A 41 -0.96 18.22 -29.94
N GLN A 42 -1.12 19.09 -28.94
CA GLN A 42 -0.93 20.53 -29.10
C GLN A 42 0.55 20.87 -29.33
N GLU A 43 1.47 20.27 -28.57
CA GLU A 43 2.92 20.39 -28.80
C GLU A 43 3.32 19.94 -30.21
N GLU A 44 2.78 18.80 -30.68
CA GLU A 44 3.06 18.29 -32.02
C GLU A 44 2.56 19.24 -33.13
N ARG A 45 1.41 19.89 -32.93
CA ARG A 45 0.91 20.91 -33.86
C ARG A 45 1.84 22.11 -33.95
N TYR A 46 2.37 22.59 -32.82
CA TYR A 46 3.35 23.68 -32.83
C TYR A 46 4.66 23.27 -33.50
N ASN A 47 5.13 22.04 -33.27
CA ASN A 47 6.33 21.53 -33.95
C ASN A 47 6.13 21.46 -35.48
N LYS A 48 4.95 21.06 -35.96
CA LYS A 48 4.62 21.06 -37.40
C LYS A 48 4.54 22.47 -37.99
N ALA A 49 3.96 23.42 -37.25
CA ALA A 49 3.89 24.82 -37.68
C ALA A 49 5.28 25.48 -37.74
N TYR A 50 6.18 25.15 -36.81
CA TYR A 50 7.59 25.54 -36.89
C TYR A 50 8.29 24.91 -38.12
N GLY A 51 8.10 23.60 -38.35
CA GLY A 51 8.68 22.91 -39.50
C GLY A 51 8.19 23.41 -40.86
N THR A 52 7.05 24.11 -40.89
CA THR A 52 6.50 24.78 -42.09
C THR A 52 6.87 26.27 -42.15
N GLY A 53 7.65 26.78 -41.20
CA GLY A 53 8.13 28.17 -41.18
C GLY A 53 7.09 29.20 -40.75
N VAL A 54 5.98 28.78 -40.12
CA VAL A 54 4.90 29.70 -39.69
C VAL A 54 5.34 30.62 -38.56
N PHE A 55 6.33 30.21 -37.77
CA PHE A 55 6.90 31.01 -36.69
C PHE A 55 8.33 30.62 -36.35
N ASP A 56 9.03 31.54 -35.68
CA ASP A 56 10.42 31.39 -35.29
C ASP A 56 10.61 30.52 -34.04
N LEU A 57 11.85 30.13 -33.80
CA LEU A 57 12.26 29.28 -32.68
C LEU A 57 11.90 29.90 -31.32
N GLU A 58 12.02 31.22 -31.18
CA GLU A 58 11.63 31.92 -29.94
C GLU A 58 10.13 31.80 -29.66
N GLN A 59 9.30 31.92 -30.68
CA GLN A 59 7.86 31.74 -30.58
C GLN A 59 7.51 30.29 -30.25
N LEU A 60 8.19 29.31 -30.88
CA LEU A 60 8.03 27.89 -30.53
C LEU A 60 8.36 27.63 -29.05
N LYS A 61 9.47 28.18 -28.55
CA LYS A 61 9.84 28.06 -27.13
C LYS A 61 8.78 28.65 -26.22
N SER A 62 8.26 29.83 -26.55
CA SER A 62 7.21 30.48 -25.75
C SER A 62 5.92 29.65 -25.64
N TYR A 63 5.55 28.93 -26.70
CA TYR A 63 4.36 28.08 -26.70
C TYR A 63 4.57 26.70 -26.08
N THR A 64 5.75 26.10 -26.26
CA THR A 64 6.02 24.72 -25.82
C THR A 64 6.49 24.61 -24.37
N THR A 65 7.19 25.62 -23.84
CA THR A 65 7.66 25.64 -22.44
C THR A 65 6.54 25.45 -21.41
N PRO A 66 5.44 26.24 -21.40
CA PRO A 66 4.36 26.05 -20.43
C PRO A 66 3.61 24.71 -20.62
N ILE A 67 3.60 24.16 -21.84
CA ILE A 67 2.98 22.86 -22.13
C ILE A 67 3.80 21.73 -21.51
N ARG A 68 5.12 21.78 -21.66
CA ARG A 68 6.03 20.79 -21.07
C ARG A 68 5.99 20.82 -19.54
N GLU A 69 5.95 22.01 -18.95
CA GLU A 69 5.78 22.17 -17.51
C GLU A 69 4.48 21.54 -17.01
N LYS A 70 3.36 21.79 -17.69
CA LYS A 70 2.07 21.16 -17.36
C LYS A 70 2.11 19.64 -17.50
N ILE A 71 2.74 19.12 -18.56
CA ILE A 71 2.91 17.66 -18.74
C ILE A 71 3.71 17.08 -17.57
N SER A 72 4.83 17.71 -17.21
CA SER A 72 5.66 17.28 -16.07
C SER A 72 4.88 17.27 -14.75
N GLN A 73 4.10 18.33 -14.48
CA GLN A 73 3.24 18.40 -13.30
C GLN A 73 2.21 17.26 -13.27
N LEU A 74 1.53 16.99 -14.38
CA LEU A 74 0.56 15.90 -14.48
C LEU A 74 1.23 14.51 -14.32
N GLU A 75 2.42 14.31 -14.89
CA GLU A 75 3.19 13.07 -14.74
C GLU A 75 3.61 12.84 -13.29
N THR A 76 4.05 13.88 -12.57
CA THR A 76 4.36 13.76 -11.14
C THR A 76 3.13 13.43 -10.30
N GLN A 77 1.97 14.00 -10.61
CA GLN A 77 0.70 13.66 -9.95
C GLN A 77 0.32 12.19 -10.18
N ILE A 78 0.46 11.68 -11.41
CA ILE A 78 0.22 10.26 -11.71
C ILE A 78 1.17 9.36 -10.92
N ALA A 79 2.46 9.70 -10.84
CA ALA A 79 3.45 8.92 -10.08
C ALA A 79 3.12 8.88 -8.58
N GLN A 80 2.67 10.01 -8.00
CA GLN A 80 2.25 10.07 -6.61
C GLN A 80 0.95 9.28 -6.35
N THR A 81 0.01 9.29 -7.28
CA THR A 81 -1.26 8.56 -7.12
C THR A 81 -1.05 7.05 -7.31
N THR A 82 -0.24 6.64 -8.28
CA THR A 82 0.04 5.20 -8.52
C THR A 82 0.86 4.56 -7.40
N SER A 83 1.83 5.27 -6.82
CA SER A 83 2.58 4.79 -5.64
C SER A 83 1.70 4.62 -4.40
N LYS A 84 0.72 5.51 -4.17
CA LYS A 84 -0.28 5.35 -3.09
C LYS A 84 -1.20 4.15 -3.32
N VAL A 85 -1.55 3.86 -4.58
CA VAL A 85 -2.40 2.72 -4.95
C VAL A 85 -1.64 1.40 -4.85
N SER A 86 -0.36 1.34 -5.24
CA SER A 86 0.45 0.11 -5.13
C SER A 86 0.74 -0.29 -3.69
N GLN A 87 1.00 0.68 -2.80
CA GLN A 87 1.05 0.44 -1.35
C GLN A 87 -0.29 -0.05 -0.78
N ALA A 88 -1.39 0.19 -1.50
CA ALA A 88 -2.71 -0.27 -1.09
C ALA A 88 -3.06 -1.71 -1.51
N GLN A 89 -2.30 -2.30 -2.43
CA GLN A 89 -2.42 -3.70 -2.83
C GLN A 89 -1.71 -4.63 -1.82
N LEU A 90 -2.13 -4.60 -0.56
CA LEU A 90 -1.80 -5.65 0.39
C LEU A 90 -2.72 -6.85 0.14
N ALA A 91 -2.16 -8.06 0.18
CA ALA A 91 -2.93 -9.29 0.03
C ALA A 91 -4.05 -9.37 1.07
N THR A 92 -5.25 -9.72 0.63
CA THR A 92 -6.38 -9.97 1.54
C THR A 92 -6.05 -11.21 2.38
N PRO A 93 -6.07 -11.12 3.73
CA PRO A 93 -5.83 -12.27 4.56
C PRO A 93 -6.91 -13.32 4.31
N SER A 94 -6.51 -14.60 4.33
CA SER A 94 -7.44 -15.70 4.15
C SER A 94 -8.40 -15.82 5.35
N LYS A 95 -9.56 -16.48 5.15
CA LYS A 95 -10.50 -16.74 6.26
C LYS A 95 -9.84 -17.48 7.42
N GLN A 96 -8.99 -18.46 7.11
CA GLN A 96 -8.26 -19.23 8.12
C GLN A 96 -7.26 -18.38 8.90
N GLU A 97 -6.59 -17.41 8.26
CA GLU A 97 -5.70 -16.48 8.94
C GLU A 97 -6.48 -15.55 9.88
N MET A 98 -7.64 -15.07 9.45
CA MET A 98 -8.51 -14.24 10.28
C MET A 98 -9.03 -14.99 11.50
N GLU A 99 -9.45 -16.25 11.34
CA GLU A 99 -9.89 -17.12 12.44
C GLU A 99 -8.76 -17.40 13.43
N ARG A 100 -7.57 -17.79 12.93
CA ARG A 100 -6.38 -18.02 13.76
C ARG A 100 -6.00 -16.76 14.54
N PHE A 101 -6.09 -15.60 13.91
CA PHE A 101 -5.83 -14.32 14.57
C PHE A 101 -6.87 -14.05 15.67
N ALA A 102 -8.16 -14.22 15.37
CA ALA A 102 -9.24 -13.97 16.33
C ALA A 102 -9.12 -14.88 17.57
N SER A 103 -8.81 -16.16 17.38
CA SER A 103 -8.59 -17.10 18.49
C SER A 103 -7.40 -16.70 19.35
N LYS A 104 -6.24 -16.40 18.73
CA LYS A 104 -5.06 -15.93 19.47
C LYS A 104 -5.28 -14.60 20.18
N ALA A 105 -6.01 -13.67 19.55
CA ALA A 105 -6.36 -12.40 20.16
C ALA A 105 -7.29 -12.60 21.37
N LYS A 106 -8.25 -13.52 21.28
CA LYS A 106 -9.12 -13.87 22.40
C LYS A 106 -8.31 -14.39 23.60
N GLU A 107 -7.40 -15.33 23.36
CA GLU A 107 -6.50 -15.88 24.40
C GLU A 107 -5.62 -14.79 25.02
N ALA A 108 -4.95 -13.97 24.19
CA ALA A 108 -4.05 -12.92 24.66
C ALA A 108 -4.78 -11.81 25.44
N LEU A 109 -6.03 -11.50 25.08
CA LEU A 109 -6.82 -10.45 25.72
C LEU A 109 -7.62 -10.93 26.95
N GLN A 110 -7.81 -12.24 27.12
CA GLN A 110 -8.56 -12.81 28.25
C GLN A 110 -7.89 -12.53 29.60
N GLY A 111 -6.55 -12.57 29.66
CA GLY A 111 -5.79 -12.34 30.89
C GLY A 111 -5.57 -10.86 31.25
N LEU A 112 -6.01 -9.91 30.43
CA LEU A 112 -5.74 -8.49 30.64
C LEU A 112 -6.89 -7.80 31.37
N ASN A 113 -6.55 -7.11 32.48
CA ASN A 113 -7.46 -6.22 33.19
C ASN A 113 -7.78 -4.97 32.34
N PHE A 114 -8.81 -4.23 32.75
CA PHE A 114 -9.28 -3.03 32.04
C PHE A 114 -8.16 -1.99 31.87
N THR A 115 -7.35 -1.79 32.91
CA THR A 115 -6.23 -0.84 32.89
C THR A 115 -5.17 -1.22 31.86
N ALA A 116 -4.83 -2.51 31.74
CA ALA A 116 -3.87 -2.99 30.75
C ALA A 116 -4.41 -2.87 29.32
N LYS A 117 -5.70 -3.17 29.11
CA LYS A 117 -6.37 -2.95 27.81
C LYS A 117 -6.35 -1.49 27.40
N ARG A 118 -6.63 -0.58 28.33
CA ARG A 118 -6.55 0.87 28.10
C ARG A 118 -5.12 1.32 27.77
N ALA A 119 -4.12 0.80 28.49
CA ALA A 119 -2.72 1.12 28.22
C ALA A 119 -2.28 0.69 26.81
N ILE A 120 -2.71 -0.49 26.35
CA ILE A 120 -2.43 -0.95 24.98
C ILE A 120 -3.05 0.01 23.95
N ILE A 121 -4.31 0.42 24.15
CA ILE A 121 -4.99 1.36 23.25
C ILE A 121 -4.26 2.70 23.22
N LEU A 122 -3.88 3.26 24.37
CA LEU A 122 -3.17 4.54 24.45
C LEU A 122 -1.77 4.48 23.83
N ASN A 123 -1.08 3.34 23.96
CA ASN A 123 0.24 3.15 23.36
C ASN A 123 0.18 2.94 21.84
N THR A 124 -0.96 2.54 21.30
CA THR A 124 -1.12 2.24 19.87
C THR A 124 -1.75 3.38 19.10
N ILE A 125 -2.64 4.16 19.72
CA ILE A 125 -3.33 5.29 19.10
C ILE A 125 -2.51 6.56 19.31
N GLU A 126 -2.21 7.26 18.22
CA GLU A 126 -1.46 8.52 18.25
C GLU A 126 -2.39 9.73 18.13
N LYS A 127 -3.40 9.65 17.26
CA LYS A 127 -4.31 10.77 16.99
C LYS A 127 -5.71 10.30 16.66
N ILE A 128 -6.69 10.98 17.25
CA ILE A 128 -8.12 10.78 16.98
C ILE A 128 -8.67 12.12 16.48
N VAL A 129 -9.25 12.12 15.28
CA VAL A 129 -9.94 13.29 14.70
C VAL A 129 -11.40 12.92 14.51
N GLY A 130 -12.28 13.59 15.25
CA GLY A 130 -13.72 13.44 15.10
C GLY A 130 -14.31 14.56 14.24
N THR A 131 -15.10 14.19 13.25
CA THR A 131 -16.01 15.07 12.51
C THR A 131 -17.46 14.67 12.82
N ARG A 132 -18.45 15.46 12.37
CA ARG A 132 -19.88 15.14 12.61
C ARG A 132 -20.33 13.81 11.98
N GLN A 133 -19.61 13.33 10.97
CA GLN A 133 -19.97 12.11 10.23
C GLN A 133 -18.98 10.97 10.49
N ASP A 134 -17.69 11.26 10.61
CA ASP A 134 -16.65 10.24 10.69
C ASP A 134 -15.66 10.45 11.85
N LEU A 135 -15.18 9.34 12.40
CA LEU A 135 -14.09 9.29 13.38
C LEU A 135 -12.85 8.68 12.72
N GLN A 136 -11.80 9.47 12.55
CA GLN A 136 -10.52 9.00 12.05
C GLN A 136 -9.57 8.71 13.21
N VAL A 137 -9.11 7.46 13.32
CA VAL A 137 -8.12 7.02 14.31
C VAL A 137 -6.84 6.66 13.57
N SER A 138 -5.74 7.32 13.91
CA SER A 138 -4.40 7.00 13.42
C SER A 138 -3.50 6.60 14.57
N GLY A 139 -2.61 5.64 14.33
CA GLY A 139 -1.76 5.06 15.34
C GLY A 139 -0.62 4.25 14.74
N LEU A 140 0.33 3.89 15.60
CA LEU A 140 1.53 3.15 15.25
C LEU A 140 1.54 1.82 16.02
N ILE A 141 1.70 0.71 15.31
CA ILE A 141 1.98 -0.58 15.92
C ILE A 141 3.45 -0.90 15.65
N PRO A 142 4.34 -0.81 16.64
CA PRO A 142 5.74 -1.16 16.45
C PRO A 142 5.88 -2.67 16.26
N ILE A 143 6.12 -3.10 15.02
CA ILE A 143 6.40 -4.51 14.70
C ILE A 143 7.89 -4.76 14.95
N LYS A 144 8.23 -5.50 16.00
CA LYS A 144 9.58 -6.06 16.15
C LYS A 144 9.74 -7.14 15.07
N GLN A 145 10.63 -6.94 14.11
CA GLN A 145 10.97 -7.97 13.12
C GLN A 145 11.54 -9.20 13.85
N TYR A 146 10.70 -10.19 14.05
CA TYR A 146 11.05 -11.46 14.70
C TYR A 146 11.13 -12.56 13.66
N VAL A 147 11.90 -12.33 12.58
CA VAL A 147 12.21 -13.38 11.60
C VAL A 147 13.28 -14.28 12.22
N LYS A 148 12.86 -15.19 13.11
CA LYS A 148 13.74 -16.28 13.56
C LYS A 148 13.87 -17.26 12.41
N PHE A 149 15.07 -17.33 11.82
CA PHE A 149 15.44 -18.37 10.87
C PHE A 149 15.36 -19.73 11.60
N LYS A 150 14.24 -20.45 11.43
CA LYS A 150 14.17 -21.83 11.90
C LYS A 150 14.76 -22.69 10.80
N SER A 151 16.02 -23.09 10.95
CA SER A 151 16.56 -24.20 10.16
C SER A 151 15.71 -25.43 10.49
N ILE A 152 14.90 -25.87 9.51
CA ILE A 152 14.29 -27.20 9.56
C ILE A 152 15.47 -28.16 9.68
N SER A 153 15.58 -28.83 10.83
CA SER A 153 16.67 -29.75 11.15
C SER A 153 16.87 -30.70 9.99
N ARG A 154 18.03 -30.64 9.32
CA ARG A 154 18.48 -31.72 8.45
C ARG A 154 18.67 -32.93 9.36
N HIS A 155 17.86 -33.96 9.20
CA HIS A 155 18.09 -35.26 9.81
C HIS A 155 19.41 -35.82 9.23
N CYS A 156 20.53 -35.48 9.86
CA CYS A 156 21.81 -36.10 9.58
C CYS A 156 21.82 -37.45 10.28
N TRP A 157 21.68 -38.54 9.52
CA TRP A 157 21.95 -39.88 10.02
C TRP A 157 23.42 -39.93 10.46
N PHE A 158 23.64 -40.19 11.74
CA PHE A 158 24.97 -40.54 12.26
C PHE A 158 25.32 -41.91 11.67
N THR A 159 26.17 -41.95 10.64
CA THR A 159 26.74 -43.21 10.15
C THR A 159 27.73 -43.73 11.21
N GLN A 160 27.32 -44.73 11.98
CA GLN A 160 28.24 -45.46 12.86
C GLN A 160 29.27 -46.19 11.99
N ARG A 161 30.52 -45.76 12.08
CA ARG A 161 31.68 -46.47 11.51
C ARG A 161 31.84 -47.78 12.28
N TRP A 162 31.75 -48.91 11.59
CA TRP A 162 32.01 -50.24 12.16
C TRP A 162 33.46 -50.31 12.64
N LYS A 163 33.68 -50.71 13.90
CA LYS A 163 35.02 -51.07 14.41
C LYS A 163 35.46 -52.34 13.71
N ILE A 164 36.56 -52.26 12.96
CA ILE A 164 37.28 -53.43 12.47
C ILE A 164 38.13 -53.93 13.63
N TYR A 165 37.88 -55.16 14.10
CA TYR A 165 38.82 -55.86 14.98
C TYR A 165 39.93 -56.44 14.10
N SER A 166 41.16 -55.99 14.33
CA SER A 166 42.37 -56.61 13.77
C SER A 166 42.78 -57.79 14.65
N LEU A 167 42.89 -58.96 13.99
CA LEU A 167 43.50 -60.26 14.34
C LEU A 167 43.98 -60.47 15.79
#